data_AF-A0A6I7QD85-F1
#
_entry.id   AF-A0A6I7QD85-F1
#
_cell.length_a   1.000
_cell.length_b   1.000
_cell.length_c   1.000
_cell.angle_alpha   90.00
_cell.angle_beta   90.00
_cell.angle_gamma   90.00
#
_symmetry.space_group_name_H-M   'P 1'
#
loop_
_entity.id
_entity.type
_entity.pdbx_description
1 polymer ?
#
loop_
_entity_poly.entity_id
_entity_poly.type
_entity_poly.pdbx_seq_one_letter_code
_entity_poly.pdbx_strand_id
1 'polypeptide(L)'
;MIPIHTINLSHYYTFLITRKEAFLFIDLVANYYTSHKRVFTMSILENQLSKMKSIRFLLSLAAIILLLLPVLSSTTHAQRLGLGVTAGVNTSTHLENFRFVSGDINLDFSPGISTGFNAGLMVRQGITQRFRFQAEPSIAMLGASYDDSFTLRGFDFETDSKTQLLYVQLPLLIQFTTVPPERTVFGRQRSETTYHLTGGVFGGYLLDAQFSGSNSGAPIGIEFQGAFSEDVRNQYKEYDGGVVLGGGLEHGHNSKIGLEARIMFSVIDSGDADFSFRPQNIGVSFSLYYML
;
A
#
# COMPACT_ATOMS: atom_id res chain seq x y z
N MET A 1 22.62 79.35 -5.07
CA MET A 1 22.66 78.99 -6.50
C MET A 1 23.61 77.82 -6.64
N ILE A 2 23.08 76.61 -6.74
CA ILE A 2 23.82 75.33 -6.69
C ILE A 2 23.70 74.71 -8.08
N PRO A 3 24.81 74.31 -8.75
CA PRO A 3 24.73 73.79 -10.09
C PRO A 3 24.23 72.34 -10.10
N ILE A 4 23.28 72.09 -11.00
CA ILE A 4 22.72 70.79 -11.33
C ILE A 4 23.71 70.07 -12.25
N HIS A 5 24.28 68.96 -11.80
CA HIS A 5 24.99 68.03 -12.68
C HIS A 5 24.06 66.92 -13.16
N THR A 6 23.91 66.84 -14.47
CA THR A 6 23.21 65.82 -15.24
C THR A 6 23.91 64.47 -15.09
N ILE A 7 23.19 63.45 -14.60
CA ILE A 7 23.64 62.05 -14.59
C ILE A 7 23.29 61.45 -15.95
N ASN A 8 24.32 61.01 -16.69
CA ASN A 8 24.16 60.30 -17.95
C ASN A 8 24.16 58.78 -17.68
N LEU A 9 23.00 58.14 -17.87
CA LEU A 9 22.79 56.70 -17.77
C LEU A 9 23.06 56.05 -19.14
N SER A 10 24.27 55.56 -19.37
CA SER A 10 24.54 54.67 -20.50
C SER A 10 25.73 53.73 -20.24
N HIS A 11 25.51 52.65 -19.50
CA HIS A 11 26.39 51.48 -19.54
C HIS A 11 25.52 50.20 -19.56
N TYR A 12 25.08 49.82 -20.75
CA TYR A 12 24.62 48.47 -21.04
C TYR A 12 25.86 47.61 -21.29
N TYR A 13 26.13 46.63 -20.42
CA TYR A 13 27.11 45.58 -20.69
C TYR A 13 26.48 44.56 -21.66
N THR A 14 26.82 44.67 -22.93
CA THR A 14 26.54 43.62 -23.92
C THR A 14 27.66 42.60 -23.88
N PHE A 15 27.43 41.45 -23.23
CA PHE A 15 28.34 40.30 -23.28
C PHE A 15 28.24 39.63 -24.66
N LEU A 16 29.20 39.91 -25.54
CA LEU A 16 29.40 39.18 -26.79
C LEU A 16 30.11 37.86 -26.46
N ILE A 17 29.34 36.82 -26.16
CA ILE A 17 29.85 35.44 -26.07
C ILE A 17 30.23 35.02 -27.49
N THR A 18 31.51 34.72 -27.71
CA THR A 18 31.96 34.23 -29.01
C THR A 18 31.45 32.81 -29.25
N ARG A 19 31.22 32.45 -30.52
CA ARG A 19 30.63 31.16 -30.93
C ARG A 19 31.34 29.92 -30.35
N LYS A 20 32.64 30.04 -30.01
CA LYS A 20 33.44 28.98 -29.37
C LYS A 20 33.13 28.80 -27.88
N GLU A 21 32.86 29.88 -27.16
CA GLU A 21 32.56 29.85 -25.72
C GLU A 21 31.15 29.32 -25.46
N ALA A 22 30.20 29.61 -26.36
CA ALA A 22 28.86 29.02 -26.34
C ALA A 22 28.89 27.49 -26.51
N PHE A 23 29.77 26.97 -27.37
CA PHE A 23 29.94 25.51 -27.56
C PHE A 23 30.53 24.84 -26.32
N LEU A 24 31.55 25.44 -25.71
CA LEU A 24 32.15 24.94 -24.47
C LEU A 24 31.14 24.91 -23.30
N PHE A 25 30.27 25.91 -23.21
CA PHE A 25 29.23 25.94 -22.17
C PHE A 25 28.16 24.86 -22.42
N ILE A 26 27.74 24.65 -23.66
CA ILE A 26 26.78 23.59 -24.02
C ILE A 26 27.37 22.21 -23.75
N ASP A 27 28.64 21.96 -24.11
CA ASP A 27 29.30 20.68 -23.84
C ASP A 27 29.51 20.42 -22.34
N LEU A 28 29.76 21.46 -21.54
CA LEU A 28 29.90 21.35 -20.10
C LEU A 28 28.56 21.06 -19.41
N VAL A 29 27.48 21.74 -19.84
CA VAL A 29 26.12 21.49 -19.35
C VAL A 29 25.63 20.09 -19.79
N ALA A 30 25.90 19.69 -21.04
CA ALA A 30 25.56 18.36 -21.55
C ALA A 30 26.32 17.24 -20.82
N ASN A 31 27.61 17.42 -20.53
CA ASN A 31 28.39 16.47 -19.73
C ASN A 31 27.95 16.43 -18.27
N TYR A 32 27.58 17.58 -17.67
CA TYR A 32 27.05 17.62 -16.31
C TYR A 32 25.71 16.87 -16.21
N TYR A 33 24.80 17.09 -17.16
CA TYR A 33 23.52 16.38 -17.23
C TYR A 33 23.67 14.89 -17.50
N THR A 34 24.57 14.47 -18.40
CA THR A 34 24.81 13.04 -18.67
C THR A 34 25.52 12.34 -17.52
N SER A 35 26.44 13.02 -16.83
CA SER A 35 27.09 12.54 -15.60
C SER A 35 26.07 12.34 -14.47
N HIS A 36 25.23 13.34 -14.19
CA HIS A 36 24.18 13.24 -13.17
C HIS A 36 23.14 12.18 -13.53
N LYS A 37 22.72 12.10 -14.80
CA LYS A 37 21.80 11.06 -15.25
C LYS A 37 22.39 9.66 -15.05
N ARG A 38 23.67 9.44 -15.34
CA ARG A 38 24.34 8.14 -15.10
C ARG A 38 24.44 7.76 -13.61
N VAL A 39 24.79 8.71 -12.75
CA VAL A 39 24.86 8.48 -11.29
C VAL A 39 23.48 8.18 -10.72
N PHE A 40 22.44 8.90 -11.17
CA PHE A 40 21.04 8.67 -10.78
C PHE A 40 20.50 7.33 -11.32
N THR A 41 20.88 6.94 -12.54
CA THR A 41 20.46 5.65 -13.11
C THR A 41 21.14 4.48 -12.39
N MET A 42 22.41 4.63 -11.97
CA MET A 42 23.11 3.59 -11.19
C MET A 42 22.56 3.43 -9.77
N SER A 43 22.23 4.51 -9.07
CA SER A 43 21.64 4.41 -7.72
C SER A 43 20.24 3.78 -7.75
N ILE A 44 19.44 4.08 -8.79
CA ILE A 44 18.16 3.42 -9.02
C ILE A 44 18.37 1.93 -9.32
N LEU A 45 19.32 1.56 -10.18
CA LEU A 45 19.61 0.17 -10.50
C LEU A 45 20.11 -0.64 -9.30
N GLU A 46 20.97 -0.08 -8.44
CA GLU A 46 21.41 -0.75 -7.21
C GLU A 46 20.29 -0.92 -6.19
N ASN A 47 19.42 0.08 -6.04
CA ASN A 47 18.26 -0.01 -5.15
C ASN A 47 17.23 -1.03 -5.66
N GLN A 48 17.01 -1.09 -6.98
CA GLN A 48 16.17 -2.11 -7.61
C GLN A 48 16.77 -3.52 -7.48
N LEU A 49 18.09 -3.68 -7.65
CA LEU A 49 18.76 -4.97 -7.46
C LEU A 49 18.68 -5.45 -5.99
N SER A 50 18.78 -4.53 -5.04
CA SER A 50 18.64 -4.81 -3.61
C SER A 50 17.20 -5.24 -3.26
N LYS A 51 16.19 -4.50 -3.73
CA LYS A 51 14.76 -4.88 -3.61
C LYS A 51 14.46 -6.24 -4.25
N MET A 52 15.05 -6.56 -5.40
CA MET A 52 14.85 -7.87 -6.04
C MET A 52 15.49 -9.02 -5.25
N LYS A 53 16.61 -8.80 -4.57
CA LYS A 53 17.23 -9.82 -3.71
C LYS A 53 16.41 -10.07 -2.44
N SER A 54 15.84 -9.03 -1.83
CA SER A 54 14.98 -9.18 -0.64
C SER A 54 13.66 -9.87 -0.98
N ILE A 55 13.05 -9.58 -2.13
CA ILE A 55 11.83 -10.25 -2.61
C ILE A 55 12.10 -11.74 -2.86
N ARG A 56 13.21 -12.09 -3.52
CA ARG A 56 13.59 -13.50 -3.72
C ARG A 56 13.81 -14.23 -2.40
N PHE A 57 14.42 -13.57 -1.42
CA PHE A 57 14.61 -14.13 -0.08
C PHE A 57 13.26 -14.36 0.63
N LEU A 58 12.35 -13.37 0.60
CA LEU A 58 11.00 -13.50 1.17
C LEU A 58 10.19 -14.62 0.50
N LEU A 59 10.26 -14.74 -0.84
CA LEU A 59 9.61 -15.82 -1.58
C LEU A 59 10.20 -17.19 -1.23
N SER A 60 11.52 -17.29 -1.08
CA SER A 60 12.17 -18.54 -0.67
C SER A 60 11.83 -18.93 0.78
N LEU A 61 11.72 -17.95 1.68
CA LEU A 61 11.30 -18.17 3.06
C LEU A 61 9.83 -18.61 3.13
N ALA A 62 8.94 -17.97 2.37
CA ALA A 62 7.55 -18.36 2.26
C ALA A 62 7.38 -19.77 1.70
N ALA A 63 8.17 -20.16 0.69
CA ALA A 63 8.18 -21.51 0.13
C ALA A 63 8.65 -22.55 1.16
N ILE A 64 9.70 -22.24 1.94
CA ILE A 64 10.18 -23.12 3.02
C ILE A 64 9.12 -23.27 4.11
N ILE A 65 8.48 -22.17 4.54
CA ILE A 65 7.39 -22.22 5.52
C ILE A 65 6.25 -23.11 4.98
N LEU A 66 5.83 -22.91 3.72
CA LEU A 66 4.79 -23.69 3.06
C LEU A 66 5.13 -25.20 3.00
N LEU A 67 6.39 -25.53 2.75
CA LEU A 67 6.90 -26.92 2.74
C LEU A 67 6.99 -27.54 4.14
N LEU A 68 7.07 -26.73 5.20
CA LEU A 68 7.14 -27.19 6.60
C LEU A 68 5.76 -27.30 7.28
N LEU A 69 4.71 -26.70 6.71
CA LEU A 69 3.32 -26.83 7.18
C LEU A 69 2.85 -28.29 7.38
N PRO A 70 3.18 -29.25 6.50
CA PRO A 70 2.74 -30.65 6.67
C PRO A 70 3.46 -31.38 7.81
N VAL A 71 4.59 -30.87 8.29
CA VAL A 71 5.39 -31.52 9.36
C VAL A 71 4.82 -31.16 10.73
N LEU A 72 4.27 -29.96 10.90
CA LEU A 72 3.68 -29.47 12.16
C LEU A 72 2.28 -30.04 12.46
N SER A 73 1.60 -30.63 11.48
CA SER A 73 0.27 -31.24 11.64
C SER A 73 0.31 -32.66 12.24
N SER A 74 1.48 -33.14 12.67
CA SER A 74 1.61 -34.43 13.34
C SER A 74 1.35 -34.34 14.87
N THR A 75 0.12 -34.70 15.22
CA THR A 75 -0.28 -35.40 16.46
C THR A 75 -0.10 -34.69 17.82
N THR A 76 -1.12 -33.92 18.22
CA THR A 76 -1.70 -34.00 19.57
C THR A 76 -3.21 -33.73 19.51
N HIS A 77 -4.03 -34.74 19.85
CA HIS A 77 -5.49 -34.75 19.71
C HIS A 77 -6.27 -33.77 20.60
N ALA A 78 -5.61 -32.94 21.42
CA ALA A 78 -6.29 -32.00 22.30
C ALA A 78 -6.65 -30.67 21.61
N GLN A 79 -5.97 -30.32 20.53
CA GLN A 79 -6.01 -28.98 19.94
C GLN A 79 -5.84 -29.09 18.42
N ARG A 80 -6.93 -28.99 17.65
CA ARG A 80 -6.88 -29.03 16.17
C ARG A 80 -6.25 -27.74 15.65
N LEU A 81 -4.97 -27.82 15.29
CA LEU A 81 -4.27 -26.82 14.49
C LEU A 81 -4.64 -27.03 13.01
N GLY A 82 -5.10 -25.98 12.34
CA GLY A 82 -5.39 -25.96 10.91
C GLY A 82 -4.47 -24.97 10.21
N LEU A 83 -4.08 -25.31 8.99
CA LEU A 83 -3.19 -24.49 8.16
C LEU A 83 -3.86 -24.24 6.82
N GLY A 84 -3.70 -23.04 6.27
CA GLY A 84 -4.40 -22.68 5.06
C GLY A 84 -3.78 -21.50 4.33
N VAL A 85 -4.46 -21.14 3.25
CA VAL A 85 -4.12 -20.01 2.38
C VAL A 85 -5.34 -19.13 2.20
N THR A 86 -5.13 -17.83 2.08
CA THR A 86 -6.18 -16.85 1.83
C THR A 86 -5.78 -15.95 0.67
N ALA A 87 -6.77 -15.56 -0.14
CA ALA A 87 -6.62 -14.57 -1.19
C ALA A 87 -7.93 -13.80 -1.37
N GLY A 88 -7.83 -12.51 -1.69
CA GLY A 88 -9.00 -11.66 -1.75
C GLY A 88 -8.76 -10.31 -2.40
N VAL A 89 -9.83 -9.53 -2.42
CA VAL A 89 -9.89 -8.16 -2.93
C VAL A 89 -10.18 -7.23 -1.77
N ASN A 90 -9.48 -6.11 -1.73
CA ASN A 90 -9.68 -5.07 -0.75
C ASN A 90 -10.23 -3.82 -1.42
N THR A 91 -11.09 -3.11 -0.73
CA THR A 91 -11.61 -1.81 -1.14
C THR A 91 -11.36 -0.85 0.01
N SER A 92 -10.54 0.18 -0.18
CA SER A 92 -10.09 1.06 0.90
C SER A 92 -10.14 2.53 0.50
N THR A 93 -10.14 3.40 1.50
CA THR A 93 -9.97 4.85 1.36
C THR A 93 -9.29 5.43 2.60
N HIS A 94 -8.74 6.64 2.46
CA HIS A 94 -8.32 7.44 3.60
C HIS A 94 -9.53 8.15 4.22
N LEU A 95 -9.48 8.37 5.53
CA LEU A 95 -10.51 9.14 6.24
C LEU A 95 -10.23 10.65 6.25
N GLU A 96 -8.96 11.02 6.11
CA GLU A 96 -8.48 12.40 6.04
C GLU A 96 -7.93 12.69 4.64
N ASN A 97 -7.88 13.97 4.28
CA ASN A 97 -7.32 14.37 2.99
C ASN A 97 -5.84 14.01 2.86
N PHE A 98 -5.44 13.66 1.65
CA PHE A 98 -4.05 13.36 1.34
C PHE A 98 -3.32 14.62 0.89
N ARG A 99 -2.33 15.02 1.69
CA ARG A 99 -1.49 16.17 1.39
C ARG A 99 -0.23 15.74 0.65
N PHE A 100 -0.17 15.99 -0.65
CA PHE A 100 1.03 15.75 -1.45
C PHE A 100 1.98 16.95 -1.39
N VAL A 101 3.22 16.70 -0.93
CA VAL A 101 4.28 17.71 -0.85
C VAL A 101 5.49 17.30 -1.67
N SER A 102 5.85 18.12 -2.67
CA SER A 102 7.06 17.93 -3.48
C SER A 102 7.65 19.28 -3.92
N GLY A 103 8.78 19.68 -3.32
CA GLY A 103 9.36 21.00 -3.54
C GLY A 103 8.40 22.12 -3.14
N ASP A 104 8.06 23.00 -4.08
CA ASP A 104 7.11 24.11 -3.89
C ASP A 104 5.63 23.70 -4.08
N ILE A 105 5.36 22.43 -4.41
CA ILE A 105 4.01 21.90 -4.63
C ILE A 105 3.46 21.39 -3.29
N ASN A 106 2.29 21.92 -2.90
CA ASN A 106 1.54 21.51 -1.73
C ASN A 106 0.06 21.39 -2.12
N LEU A 107 -0.40 20.19 -2.41
CA LEU A 107 -1.76 19.89 -2.87
C LEU A 107 -2.48 19.06 -1.82
N ASP A 108 -3.78 19.30 -1.68
CA ASP A 108 -4.65 18.56 -0.78
C ASP A 108 -5.72 17.86 -1.60
N PHE A 109 -5.83 16.54 -1.43
CA PHE A 109 -6.69 15.69 -2.24
C PHE A 109 -7.75 14.99 -1.40
N SER A 110 -8.98 15.01 -1.89
CA SER A 110 -10.16 14.37 -1.30
C SER A 110 -10.14 12.87 -1.61
N PRO A 111 -10.07 11.99 -0.60
CA PRO A 111 -9.88 10.58 -0.82
C PRO A 111 -11.17 9.89 -1.30
N GLY A 112 -11.05 9.21 -2.42
CA GLY A 112 -12.00 8.27 -2.98
C GLY A 112 -11.60 6.82 -2.76
N ILE A 113 -12.51 5.93 -3.13
CA ILE A 113 -12.36 4.49 -2.93
C ILE A 113 -11.40 3.89 -3.97
N SER A 114 -10.38 3.16 -3.48
CA SER A 114 -9.48 2.38 -4.32
C SER A 114 -9.63 0.88 -4.06
N THR A 115 -9.33 0.07 -5.08
CA THR A 115 -9.35 -1.39 -5.00
C THR A 115 -7.94 -1.96 -5.04
N GLY A 116 -7.67 -2.94 -4.19
CA GLY A 116 -6.43 -3.70 -4.14
C GLY A 116 -6.69 -5.18 -3.86
N PHE A 117 -5.68 -5.87 -3.35
CA PHE A 117 -5.75 -7.31 -3.09
C PHE A 117 -5.09 -7.67 -1.77
N ASN A 118 -5.42 -8.84 -1.25
CA ASN A 118 -4.69 -9.49 -0.17
C ASN A 118 -4.40 -10.95 -0.52
N ALA A 119 -3.25 -11.45 -0.06
CA ALA A 119 -2.91 -12.86 -0.15
C ALA A 119 -2.01 -13.26 1.04
N GLY A 120 -2.22 -14.44 1.61
CA GLY A 120 -1.45 -14.85 2.78
C GLY A 120 -1.65 -16.29 3.19
N LEU A 121 -1.00 -16.64 4.29
CA LEU A 121 -1.17 -17.92 4.98
C LEU A 121 -2.14 -17.74 6.14
N MET A 122 -2.80 -18.81 6.52
CA MET A 122 -3.72 -18.85 7.65
C MET A 122 -3.27 -19.95 8.61
N VAL A 123 -3.11 -19.61 9.88
CA VAL A 123 -2.89 -20.56 10.97
C VAL A 123 -4.05 -20.43 11.92
N ARG A 124 -4.74 -21.54 12.18
CA ARG A 124 -5.95 -21.53 13.00
C ARG A 124 -5.86 -22.56 14.11
N GLN A 125 -6.19 -22.14 15.32
CA GLN A 125 -6.20 -22.99 16.50
C GLN A 125 -7.60 -23.00 17.11
N GLY A 126 -8.23 -24.17 17.19
CA GLY A 126 -9.46 -24.33 17.97
C GLY A 126 -9.17 -24.13 19.46
N ILE A 127 -9.86 -23.17 20.09
CA ILE A 127 -9.84 -22.97 21.55
C ILE A 127 -10.96 -23.81 22.18
N THR A 128 -12.15 -23.72 21.60
CA THR A 128 -13.33 -24.52 21.95
C THR A 128 -14.04 -24.97 20.68
N GLN A 129 -15.15 -25.70 20.80
CA GLN A 129 -16.00 -26.05 19.65
C GLN A 129 -16.54 -24.80 18.93
N ARG A 130 -16.73 -23.69 19.64
CA ARG A 130 -17.30 -22.43 19.11
C ARG A 130 -16.27 -21.32 18.93
N PHE A 131 -15.12 -21.39 19.58
CA PHE A 131 -14.11 -20.34 19.53
C PHE A 131 -12.83 -20.84 18.88
N ARG A 132 -12.31 -20.05 17.95
CA ARG A 132 -11.05 -20.33 17.25
C ARG A 132 -10.20 -19.08 17.26
N PHE A 133 -8.91 -19.26 17.45
CA PHE A 133 -7.90 -18.25 17.21
C PHE A 133 -7.36 -18.41 15.78
N GLN A 134 -7.03 -17.31 15.12
CA GLN A 134 -6.51 -17.32 13.75
C GLN A 134 -5.46 -16.23 13.59
N ALA A 135 -4.32 -16.57 13.01
CA ALA A 135 -3.25 -15.65 12.64
C ALA A 135 -3.03 -15.72 11.13
N GLU A 136 -2.88 -14.56 10.49
CA GLU A 136 -2.84 -14.47 9.02
C GLU A 136 -1.71 -13.61 8.46
N PRO A 137 -0.46 -14.08 8.51
CA PRO A 137 0.62 -13.36 7.82
C PRO A 137 0.29 -13.24 6.32
N SER A 138 0.15 -12.01 5.86
CA SER A 138 -0.34 -11.69 4.52
C SER A 138 0.33 -10.46 3.94
N ILE A 139 0.29 -10.36 2.61
CA ILE A 139 0.61 -9.16 1.86
C ILE A 139 -0.71 -8.54 1.42
N ALA A 140 -0.84 -7.22 1.54
CA ALA A 140 -1.96 -6.51 0.96
C ALA A 140 -1.56 -5.22 0.27
N MET A 141 -2.28 -4.93 -0.81
CA MET A 141 -2.29 -3.65 -1.46
C MET A 141 -3.56 -2.91 -1.05
N LEU A 142 -3.38 -1.74 -0.45
CA LEU A 142 -4.41 -0.80 -0.04
C LEU A 142 -4.15 0.56 -0.70
N GLY A 143 -5.05 1.51 -0.55
CA GLY A 143 -4.87 2.87 -1.07
C GLY A 143 -6.16 3.66 -1.15
N ALA A 144 -6.08 4.82 -1.81
CA ALA A 144 -7.21 5.69 -2.14
C ALA A 144 -7.06 6.21 -3.58
N SER A 145 -8.17 6.59 -4.19
CA SER A 145 -8.20 7.32 -5.46
C SER A 145 -8.44 8.80 -5.19
N TYR A 146 -8.11 9.68 -6.12
CA TYR A 146 -8.38 11.10 -6.03
C TYR A 146 -8.74 11.61 -7.41
N ASP A 147 -9.88 12.29 -7.47
CA ASP A 147 -10.41 12.94 -8.67
C ASP A 147 -10.71 14.38 -8.28
N ASP A 148 -9.69 15.23 -8.38
CA ASP A 148 -9.73 16.62 -7.92
C ASP A 148 -9.19 17.55 -9.00
N SER A 149 -9.59 18.82 -8.89
CA SER A 149 -9.00 19.90 -9.67
C SER A 149 -8.07 20.74 -8.79
N PHE A 150 -6.93 21.16 -9.33
CA PHE A 150 -6.01 22.06 -8.65
C PHE A 150 -5.45 23.13 -9.59
N THR A 151 -5.23 24.32 -9.03
CA THR A 151 -4.63 25.42 -9.77
C THR A 151 -3.12 25.44 -9.51
N LEU A 152 -2.31 25.26 -10.56
CA LEU A 152 -0.86 25.38 -10.50
C LEU A 152 -0.40 26.53 -11.38
N ARG A 153 0.24 27.55 -10.78
CA ARG A 153 0.76 28.74 -11.48
C ARG A 153 -0.31 29.47 -12.32
N GLY A 154 -1.56 29.48 -11.85
CA GLY A 154 -2.68 30.15 -12.51
C GLY A 154 -3.39 29.33 -13.59
N PHE A 155 -3.06 28.05 -13.74
CA PHE A 155 -3.74 27.12 -14.64
C PHE A 155 -4.44 26.01 -13.87
N ASP A 156 -5.67 25.72 -14.25
CA ASP A 156 -6.45 24.65 -13.66
C ASP A 156 -6.11 23.32 -14.33
N PHE A 157 -5.81 22.33 -13.48
CA PHE A 157 -5.55 20.95 -13.86
C PHE A 157 -6.58 20.06 -13.20
N GLU A 158 -7.07 19.08 -13.93
CA GLU A 158 -7.80 17.92 -13.40
C GLU A 158 -6.80 16.80 -13.17
N THR A 159 -6.91 16.10 -12.04
CA THR A 159 -6.08 14.95 -11.73
C THR A 159 -6.93 13.73 -11.43
N ASP A 160 -6.68 12.66 -12.19
CA ASP A 160 -7.11 11.31 -11.85
C ASP A 160 -5.88 10.59 -11.32
N SER A 161 -5.84 10.38 -10.01
CA SER A 161 -4.68 9.82 -9.33
C SER A 161 -5.07 8.81 -8.26
N LYS A 162 -4.10 8.01 -7.85
CA LYS A 162 -4.27 7.00 -6.80
C LYS A 162 -3.00 6.81 -6.01
N THR A 163 -3.18 6.51 -4.73
CA THR A 163 -2.15 5.96 -3.86
C THR A 163 -2.25 4.44 -3.85
N GLN A 164 -1.10 3.77 -3.94
CA GLN A 164 -0.97 2.32 -3.79
C GLN A 164 0.01 2.04 -2.68
N LEU A 165 -0.46 1.41 -1.61
CA LEU A 165 0.27 1.12 -0.38
C LEU A 165 0.38 -0.39 -0.22
N LEU A 166 1.60 -0.92 -0.29
CA LEU A 166 1.88 -2.34 -0.15
C LEU A 166 2.33 -2.64 1.28
N TYR A 167 1.56 -3.45 2.00
CA TYR A 167 1.82 -3.84 3.38
C TYR A 167 2.16 -5.32 3.50
N VAL A 168 3.08 -5.65 4.42
CA VAL A 168 3.09 -6.94 5.10
C VAL A 168 2.30 -6.79 6.38
N GLN A 169 1.28 -7.61 6.58
CA GLN A 169 0.37 -7.50 7.71
C GLN A 169 0.17 -8.83 8.41
N LEU A 170 -0.11 -8.75 9.70
CA LEU A 170 -0.41 -9.86 10.59
C LEU A 170 -1.70 -9.55 11.36
N PRO A 171 -2.87 -9.91 10.82
CA PRO A 171 -4.11 -9.98 11.57
C PRO A 171 -4.07 -11.13 12.58
N LEU A 172 -4.46 -10.83 13.82
CA LEU A 172 -4.69 -11.76 14.91
C LEU A 172 -6.17 -11.71 15.25
N LEU A 173 -6.87 -12.82 15.03
CA LEU A 173 -8.31 -12.90 14.94
C LEU A 173 -8.86 -13.94 15.91
N ILE A 174 -10.01 -13.63 16.49
CA ILE A 174 -10.85 -14.56 17.25
C ILE A 174 -12.13 -14.75 16.44
N GLN A 175 -12.48 -16.01 16.22
CA GLN A 175 -13.67 -16.39 15.49
C GLN A 175 -14.67 -17.09 16.41
N PHE A 176 -15.93 -16.67 16.35
CA PHE A 176 -17.07 -17.35 16.94
C PHE A 176 -17.84 -18.08 15.84
N THR A 177 -17.87 -19.42 15.89
CA THR A 177 -18.45 -20.28 14.86
C THR A 177 -19.72 -21.00 15.32
N THR A 178 -20.62 -21.28 14.39
CA THR A 178 -21.71 -22.24 14.59
C THR A 178 -21.15 -23.66 14.68
N VAL A 179 -21.87 -24.52 15.43
CA VAL A 179 -21.56 -25.95 15.59
C VAL A 179 -22.75 -26.73 15.05
N PRO A 180 -22.70 -27.20 13.78
CA PRO A 180 -23.75 -28.04 13.22
C PRO A 180 -23.78 -29.40 13.95
N PRO A 181 -24.95 -30.06 14.04
CA PRO A 181 -25.06 -31.37 14.65
C PRO A 181 -24.30 -32.40 13.79
N GLU A 182 -23.47 -33.22 14.45
CA GLU A 182 -22.68 -34.26 13.77
C GLU A 182 -23.61 -35.27 13.09
N ARG A 183 -23.54 -35.34 11.76
CA ARG A 183 -24.34 -36.27 10.96
C ARG A 183 -23.44 -37.31 10.30
N THR A 184 -23.26 -38.44 10.98
CA THR A 184 -22.65 -39.64 10.38
C THR A 184 -23.71 -40.41 9.60
N VAL A 185 -23.56 -40.52 8.28
CA VAL A 185 -24.44 -41.34 7.43
C VAL A 185 -23.58 -42.42 6.79
N PHE A 186 -23.88 -43.70 7.08
CA PHE A 186 -23.08 -44.85 6.63
C PHE A 186 -21.59 -44.80 7.02
N GLY A 187 -21.27 -44.33 8.24
CA GLY A 187 -19.89 -44.30 8.74
C GLY A 187 -18.97 -43.26 8.06
N ARG A 188 -19.50 -42.42 7.17
CA ARG A 188 -18.77 -41.32 6.54
C ARG A 188 -19.21 -39.99 7.16
N GLN A 189 -18.24 -39.17 7.53
CA GLN A 189 -18.47 -37.79 7.94
C GLN A 189 -18.80 -36.96 6.68
N ARG A 190 -19.85 -36.14 6.74
CA ARG A 190 -20.33 -35.33 5.63
C ARG A 190 -19.72 -33.93 5.70
N SER A 191 -19.54 -33.28 4.55
CA SER A 191 -19.22 -31.84 4.52
C SER A 191 -20.28 -31.03 5.24
N GLU A 192 -19.85 -30.11 6.09
CA GLU A 192 -20.70 -29.26 6.90
C GLU A 192 -20.47 -27.79 6.53
N THR A 193 -21.54 -27.00 6.59
CA THR A 193 -21.45 -25.54 6.44
C THR A 193 -21.49 -24.90 7.82
N THR A 194 -20.46 -24.13 8.16
CA THR A 194 -20.38 -23.36 9.41
C THR A 194 -20.31 -21.87 9.12
N TYR A 195 -21.04 -21.07 9.89
CA TYR A 195 -20.97 -19.61 9.83
C TYR A 195 -20.09 -19.12 10.98
N HIS A 196 -19.35 -18.05 10.76
CA HIS A 196 -18.50 -17.45 11.79
C HIS A 196 -18.57 -15.93 11.78
N LEU A 197 -18.42 -15.36 12.97
CA LEU A 197 -18.11 -13.95 13.18
C LEU A 197 -16.64 -13.85 13.56
N THR A 198 -15.96 -12.85 13.03
CA THR A 198 -14.53 -12.61 13.25
C THR A 198 -14.34 -11.25 13.90
N GLY A 199 -13.50 -11.18 14.92
CA GLY A 199 -13.04 -9.92 15.50
C GLY A 199 -11.58 -10.02 15.93
N GLY A 200 -10.83 -8.94 15.81
CA GLY A 200 -9.41 -8.98 16.16
C GLY A 200 -8.68 -7.67 15.90
N VAL A 201 -7.35 -7.77 15.88
CA VAL A 201 -6.44 -6.67 15.64
C VAL A 201 -5.49 -7.03 14.50
N PHE A 202 -4.90 -6.03 13.86
CA PHE A 202 -3.83 -6.25 12.89
C PHE A 202 -2.69 -5.28 13.13
N GLY A 203 -1.49 -5.71 12.81
CA GLY A 203 -0.32 -4.86 12.63
C GLY A 203 0.21 -5.01 11.21
N GLY A 204 0.68 -3.91 10.63
CA GLY A 204 1.17 -3.83 9.26
C GLY A 204 2.47 -3.06 9.19
N TYR A 205 3.32 -3.44 8.23
CA TYR A 205 4.53 -2.74 7.86
C TYR A 205 4.48 -2.35 6.38
N LEU A 206 4.62 -1.06 6.10
CA LEU A 206 4.61 -0.48 4.76
C LEU A 206 5.92 -0.83 4.03
N LEU A 207 5.80 -1.65 2.99
CA LEU A 207 6.92 -1.99 2.12
C LEU A 207 7.17 -0.93 1.05
N ASP A 208 6.09 -0.46 0.43
CA ASP A 208 6.13 0.39 -0.75
C ASP A 208 4.90 1.30 -0.79
N ALA A 209 5.09 2.55 -1.22
CA ALA A 209 4.00 3.51 -1.38
C ALA A 209 4.21 4.33 -2.64
N GLN A 210 3.24 4.27 -3.55
CA GLN A 210 3.32 4.91 -4.85
C GLN A 210 2.12 5.83 -5.05
N PHE A 211 2.38 7.07 -5.46
CA PHE A 211 1.36 8.01 -5.93
C PHE A 211 1.48 8.12 -7.44
N SER A 212 0.41 7.78 -8.15
CA SER A 212 0.44 7.72 -9.61
C SER A 212 -0.88 8.16 -10.20
N GLY A 213 -0.85 8.70 -11.41
CA GLY A 213 -2.05 9.22 -12.03
C GLY A 213 -1.76 9.91 -13.35
N SER A 214 -2.77 10.60 -13.86
CA SER A 214 -2.65 11.50 -14.98
C SER A 214 -3.22 12.86 -14.63
N ASN A 215 -2.51 13.90 -15.05
CA ASN A 215 -3.00 15.27 -15.01
C ASN A 215 -3.43 15.69 -16.40
N SER A 216 -4.62 16.27 -16.51
CA SER A 216 -5.14 16.90 -17.71
C SER A 216 -5.40 18.39 -17.49
N GLY A 217 -5.23 19.21 -18.52
CA GLY A 217 -5.54 20.64 -18.46
C GLY A 217 -5.25 21.35 -19.77
N ALA A 218 -5.64 22.62 -19.87
CA ALA A 218 -5.39 23.44 -21.06
C ALA A 218 -4.72 24.80 -20.73
N PRO A 219 -3.46 24.82 -20.26
CA PRO A 219 -2.81 26.05 -19.78
C PRO A 219 -2.78 27.20 -20.80
N ILE A 220 -2.73 26.88 -22.09
CA ILE A 220 -2.71 27.88 -23.18
C ILE A 220 -3.75 27.58 -24.27
N GLY A 221 -4.84 26.89 -23.91
CA GLY A 221 -5.83 26.38 -24.88
C GLY A 221 -5.34 25.18 -25.71
N ILE A 222 -4.21 24.59 -25.33
CA ILE A 222 -3.70 23.32 -25.87
C ILE A 222 -3.88 22.27 -24.78
N GLU A 223 -4.60 21.19 -25.10
CA GLU A 223 -4.79 20.05 -24.20
C GLU A 223 -3.43 19.44 -23.85
N PHE A 224 -3.16 19.34 -22.55
CA PHE A 224 -2.03 18.65 -21.97
C PHE A 224 -2.56 17.42 -21.23
N GLN A 225 -1.91 16.28 -21.44
CA GLN A 225 -2.10 15.08 -20.64
C GLN A 225 -0.73 14.53 -20.25
N GLY A 226 -0.47 14.38 -18.96
CA GLY A 226 0.80 13.88 -18.43
C GLY A 226 0.57 12.82 -17.38
N ALA A 227 1.17 11.64 -17.56
CA ALA A 227 1.21 10.61 -16.52
C ALA A 227 2.36 10.88 -15.55
N PHE A 228 2.15 10.61 -14.27
CA PHE A 228 3.17 10.72 -13.23
C PHE A 228 3.17 9.47 -12.34
N SER A 229 4.31 9.24 -11.70
CA SER A 229 4.49 8.15 -10.75
C SER A 229 5.63 8.50 -9.79
N GLU A 230 5.28 8.72 -8.53
CA GLU A 230 6.19 9.18 -7.49
C GLU A 230 6.18 8.21 -6.30
N ASP A 231 7.36 7.97 -5.72
CA ASP A 231 7.49 7.27 -4.45
C ASP A 231 7.11 8.25 -3.32
N VAL A 232 6.07 7.90 -2.58
CA VAL A 232 5.54 8.71 -1.48
C VAL A 232 5.70 8.01 -0.13
N ARG A 233 6.55 6.99 -0.01
CA ARG A 233 6.73 6.25 1.24
C ARG A 233 7.15 7.13 2.41
N ASN A 234 7.92 8.18 2.15
CA ASN A 234 8.31 9.17 3.16
C ASN A 234 7.14 10.04 3.67
N GLN A 235 6.00 10.06 3.00
CA GLN A 235 4.79 10.77 3.40
C GLN A 235 3.87 9.90 4.28
N TYR A 236 4.18 8.61 4.44
CA TYR A 236 3.42 7.66 5.25
C TYR A 236 4.26 7.13 6.42
N LYS A 237 3.58 6.65 7.47
CA LYS A 237 4.22 5.90 8.55
C LYS A 237 4.57 4.50 8.08
N GLU A 238 5.71 3.99 8.55
CA GLU A 238 6.14 2.63 8.22
C GLU A 238 5.30 1.56 8.91
N TYR A 239 4.75 1.88 10.08
CA TYR A 239 3.92 0.97 10.87
C TYR A 239 2.49 1.45 10.88
N ASP A 240 1.58 0.52 10.60
CA ASP A 240 0.14 0.68 10.71
C ASP A 240 -0.42 -0.40 11.64
N GLY A 241 -1.52 -0.12 12.30
CA GLY A 241 -2.23 -1.13 13.08
C GLY A 241 -3.62 -0.68 13.42
N GLY A 242 -4.47 -1.65 13.75
CA GLY A 242 -5.87 -1.37 13.91
C GLY A 242 -6.71 -2.58 14.27
N VAL A 243 -8.02 -2.44 14.08
CA VAL A 243 -9.02 -3.44 14.43
C VAL A 243 -9.67 -4.01 13.18
N VAL A 244 -10.06 -5.28 13.28
CA VAL A 244 -10.74 -6.03 12.23
C VAL A 244 -12.04 -6.60 12.78
N LEU A 245 -13.13 -6.44 12.04
CA LEU A 245 -14.41 -7.07 12.32
C LEU A 245 -14.95 -7.69 11.04
N GLY A 246 -15.55 -8.86 11.12
CA GLY A 246 -16.01 -9.55 9.93
C GLY A 246 -16.92 -10.72 10.21
N GLY A 247 -17.27 -11.40 9.13
CA GLY A 247 -18.05 -12.62 9.18
C GLY A 247 -17.94 -13.38 7.89
N GLY A 248 -18.20 -14.67 7.97
CA GLY A 248 -18.02 -15.57 6.84
C GLY A 248 -18.70 -16.90 7.02
N LEU A 249 -18.47 -17.76 6.03
CA LEU A 249 -18.92 -19.13 6.01
C LEU A 249 -17.80 -20.05 5.56
N GLU A 250 -17.87 -21.30 5.99
CA GLU A 250 -16.96 -22.38 5.61
C GLU A 250 -17.79 -23.58 5.20
N HIS A 251 -17.34 -24.30 4.18
CA HIS A 251 -17.91 -25.56 3.77
C HIS A 251 -16.82 -26.62 3.64
N GLY A 252 -17.00 -27.76 4.31
CA GLY A 252 -16.07 -28.88 4.22
C GLY A 252 -16.06 -29.73 5.48
N HIS A 253 -15.18 -30.73 5.52
CA HIS A 253 -15.05 -31.64 6.66
C HIS A 253 -13.61 -31.69 7.17
N ASN A 254 -12.73 -32.39 6.44
CA ASN A 254 -11.29 -32.39 6.70
C ASN A 254 -10.67 -31.11 6.16
N SER A 255 -10.83 -30.89 4.86
CA SER A 255 -10.45 -29.64 4.22
C SER A 255 -11.68 -28.75 4.03
N LYS A 256 -11.51 -27.45 4.24
CA LYS A 256 -12.59 -26.46 4.20
C LYS A 256 -12.27 -25.35 3.22
N ILE A 257 -13.27 -24.97 2.44
CA ILE A 257 -13.25 -23.74 1.65
C ILE A 257 -14.14 -22.74 2.37
N GLY A 258 -13.66 -21.52 2.54
CA GLY A 258 -14.44 -20.47 3.20
C GLY A 258 -14.39 -19.15 2.45
N LEU A 259 -15.43 -18.35 2.69
CA LEU A 259 -15.56 -16.99 2.22
C LEU A 259 -15.76 -16.09 3.42
N GLU A 260 -15.06 -14.96 3.46
CA GLU A 260 -15.12 -14.02 4.56
C GLU A 260 -15.10 -12.58 4.07
N ALA A 261 -15.96 -11.76 4.66
CA ALA A 261 -15.97 -10.31 4.50
C ALA A 261 -15.50 -9.67 5.81
N ARG A 262 -14.59 -8.70 5.72
CA ARG A 262 -14.06 -7.98 6.88
C ARG A 262 -14.03 -6.49 6.63
N ILE A 263 -14.23 -5.73 7.69
CA ILE A 263 -14.00 -4.30 7.75
C ILE A 263 -12.76 -4.10 8.62
N MET A 264 -11.82 -3.30 8.14
CA MET A 264 -10.57 -2.96 8.78
C MET A 264 -10.55 -1.46 9.06
N PHE A 265 -10.22 -1.10 10.30
CA PHE A 265 -10.01 0.29 10.70
C PHE A 265 -8.57 0.43 11.20
N SER A 266 -7.76 1.22 10.51
CA SER A 266 -6.42 1.61 10.95
C SER A 266 -6.54 2.72 11.99
N VAL A 267 -5.81 2.62 13.10
CA VAL A 267 -5.95 3.51 14.27
C VAL A 267 -4.60 4.06 14.77
N ILE A 268 -3.46 3.53 14.32
CA ILE A 268 -2.16 3.92 14.86
C ILE A 268 -1.51 5.03 14.01
N ASP A 269 -1.41 6.24 14.57
CA ASP A 269 -0.40 7.24 14.20
C ASP A 269 0.80 7.09 15.14
N SER A 270 1.85 6.39 14.71
CA SER A 270 2.99 6.02 15.58
C SER A 270 4.02 7.14 15.77
N GLY A 271 3.67 8.41 15.54
CA GLY A 271 4.62 9.53 15.55
C GLY A 271 4.35 10.72 16.46
N ASP A 272 3.24 10.74 17.20
CA ASP A 272 2.91 11.86 18.11
C ASP A 272 3.04 11.45 19.58
N ALA A 273 3.46 12.39 20.43
CA ALA A 273 3.63 12.14 21.88
C ALA A 273 2.28 11.91 22.59
N ASP A 274 1.19 12.34 21.95
CA ASP A 274 -0.18 12.12 22.40
C ASP A 274 -0.77 10.89 21.70
N PHE A 275 -1.16 9.88 22.51
CA PHE A 275 -1.94 8.73 22.05
C PHE A 275 -3.33 9.19 21.58
N SER A 276 -3.43 9.76 20.38
CA SER A 276 -4.71 10.08 19.76
C SER A 276 -5.15 8.92 18.85
N PHE A 277 -6.22 8.23 19.24
CA PHE A 277 -6.84 7.19 18.43
C PHE A 277 -7.66 7.86 17.32
N ARG A 278 -7.00 8.28 16.24
CA ARG A 278 -7.67 8.83 15.06
C ARG A 278 -7.62 7.80 13.95
N PRO A 279 -8.78 7.28 13.50
CA PRO A 279 -8.76 6.31 12.42
C PRO A 279 -8.27 7.01 11.15
N GLN A 280 -7.23 6.46 10.53
CA GLN A 280 -6.60 7.07 9.34
C GLN A 280 -7.13 6.45 8.05
N ASN A 281 -7.40 5.15 8.08
CA ASN A 281 -7.82 4.37 6.91
C ASN A 281 -8.98 3.46 7.26
N ILE A 282 -9.89 3.29 6.30
CA ILE A 282 -10.94 2.27 6.36
C ILE A 282 -10.84 1.38 5.12
N GLY A 283 -11.02 0.08 5.33
CA GLY A 283 -11.01 -0.91 4.26
C GLY A 283 -12.05 -1.98 4.46
N VAL A 284 -12.59 -2.51 3.36
CA VAL A 284 -13.42 -3.71 3.32
C VAL A 284 -12.68 -4.76 2.49
N SER A 285 -12.48 -5.95 3.04
CA SER A 285 -11.84 -7.07 2.35
C SER A 285 -12.83 -8.20 2.13
N PHE A 286 -12.84 -8.77 0.94
CA PHE A 286 -13.54 -10.01 0.62
C PHE A 286 -12.50 -11.07 0.26
N SER A 287 -12.46 -12.16 1.02
CA SER A 287 -11.44 -13.19 0.88
C SER A 287 -12.04 -14.58 0.73
N LEU A 288 -11.46 -15.36 -0.17
CA LEU A 288 -11.61 -16.80 -0.24
C LEU A 288 -10.43 -17.43 0.49
N TYR A 289 -10.67 -18.52 1.21
CA TYR A 289 -9.61 -19.28 1.83
C TYR A 289 -9.84 -20.77 1.74
N TYR A 290 -8.74 -21.51 1.85
CA TYR A 290 -8.71 -22.95 1.90
C TYR A 290 -7.91 -23.41 3.11
N MET A 291 -8.49 -24.30 3.92
CA MET A 291 -7.92 -24.85 5.14
C MET A 291 -7.74 -26.36 5.01
N LEU A 292 -6.59 -26.85 5.47
CA LEU A 292 -6.21 -28.26 5.57
C LEU A 292 -6.44 -28.82 6.97
#